data_AF-A0A2V8E626-F1
#
_entry.id   AF-A0A2V8E626-F1
#
_cell.length_a   1.000
_cell.length_b   1.000
_cell.length_c   1.000
_cell.angle_alpha   90.00
_cell.angle_beta   90.00
_cell.angle_gamma   90.00
#
_symmetry.space_group_name_H-M   'P 1'
#
loop_
_entity.id
_entity.type
_entity.pdbx_description
1 polymer ?
#
loop_
_entity_poly.entity_id
_entity_poly.type
_entity_poly.pdbx_seq_one_letter_code
_entity_poly.pdbx_strand_id
1 'polypeptide(L)'
;MTVEDPAWPSLLSPTWPDTCATLHMWTQMVGKVRLALTPRVNHWWGVALYLTARGLTTSPIPYGAGAFEIAFDFVDQTLIIDLNDGRRRTIALLPRSVADFYGEFLRALDDLQIRVRMSPMPAEVPAPIRFDEDRLHASYDAEAAHRWWRALLQTAMVFHEFRARFIGKCSPVHFWWGGFDLAVSRFSGRRAPERPNADAITREGYSHEVISAGLWPGTGAMSEAAFYAYAAPEPPGFKTARVGPTGAFYSPDFNEFLIRSQHRNHYYRSVASAERRSPVSPNRTNPPGPGAHRGFNQTEMICPTRGAGQTPMRLPAGLSNHLHGFDLHERWTRHLRIGSGPVFRWGRISLLHRPRDFHLLVDVARQLGLR
;
A
#
# COMPACT_ATOMS: atom_id res chain seq x y z
N MET A 1 12.74 31.01 -2.89
CA MET A 1 11.95 29.91 -3.50
C MET A 1 12.33 28.62 -2.80
N THR A 2 11.37 27.89 -2.27
CA THR A 2 11.59 26.56 -1.69
C THR A 2 11.70 25.54 -2.81
N VAL A 3 12.85 24.88 -2.94
CA VAL A 3 12.96 23.69 -3.80
C VAL A 3 12.06 22.61 -3.19
N GLU A 4 11.04 22.19 -3.92
CA GLU A 4 10.21 21.05 -3.52
C GLU A 4 11.04 19.76 -3.58
N ASP A 5 10.83 18.86 -2.62
CA ASP A 5 11.44 17.53 -2.68
C ASP A 5 10.68 16.70 -3.74
N PRO A 6 11.32 16.26 -4.85
CA PRO A 6 10.64 15.44 -5.84
C PRO A 6 10.18 14.09 -5.29
N ALA A 7 10.71 13.62 -4.16
CA ALA A 7 10.21 12.45 -3.45
C ALA A 7 8.97 12.75 -2.59
N TRP A 8 8.68 13.99 -2.21
CA TRP A 8 7.55 14.36 -1.36
C TRP A 8 6.87 15.62 -1.90
N PRO A 9 5.98 15.50 -2.91
CA PRO A 9 5.32 16.64 -3.53
C PRO A 9 4.44 17.39 -2.52
N SER A 10 4.33 18.71 -2.71
CA SER A 10 3.35 19.50 -1.95
C SER A 10 1.93 19.06 -2.30
N LEU A 11 1.14 18.73 -1.27
CA LEU A 11 -0.29 18.47 -1.39
C LEU A 11 -1.15 19.74 -1.24
N LEU A 12 -0.51 20.90 -1.06
CA LEU A 12 -1.18 22.20 -1.09
C LEU A 12 -1.42 22.60 -2.54
N SER A 13 -2.49 22.10 -3.15
CA SER A 13 -3.04 22.63 -4.40
C SER A 13 -4.45 23.20 -4.16
N PRO A 14 -4.78 24.40 -4.68
CA PRO A 14 -6.14 24.93 -4.58
C PRO A 14 -7.17 24.10 -5.35
N THR A 15 -6.75 23.32 -6.36
CA THR A 15 -7.59 22.40 -7.13
C THR A 15 -7.80 21.03 -6.48
N TRP A 16 -7.04 20.73 -5.41
CA TRP A 16 -7.06 19.40 -4.79
C TRP A 16 -8.39 19.06 -4.10
N PRO A 17 -9.05 19.95 -3.31
CA PRO A 17 -10.31 19.59 -2.64
C PRO A 17 -11.41 19.09 -3.58
N ASP A 18 -11.68 19.82 -4.66
CA ASP A 18 -12.74 19.48 -5.62
C ASP A 18 -12.37 18.24 -6.47
N THR A 19 -11.09 18.10 -6.81
CA THR A 19 -10.55 16.91 -7.49
C THR A 19 -10.66 15.67 -6.60
N CYS A 20 -10.34 15.81 -5.31
CA CYS A 20 -10.44 14.76 -4.31
C CYS A 20 -11.89 14.33 -4.09
N ALA A 21 -12.84 15.26 -3.98
CA ALA A 21 -14.25 14.94 -3.83
C ALA A 21 -14.80 14.15 -5.03
N THR A 22 -14.47 14.58 -6.24
CA THR A 22 -14.89 13.91 -7.48
C THR A 22 -14.23 12.53 -7.63
N LEU A 23 -12.90 12.45 -7.42
CA LEU A 23 -12.14 11.19 -7.49
C LEU A 23 -12.55 10.20 -6.39
N HIS A 24 -12.95 10.67 -5.21
CA HIS A 24 -13.49 9.83 -4.14
C HIS A 24 -14.73 9.08 -4.62
N MET A 25 -15.68 9.77 -5.27
CA MET A 25 -16.86 9.10 -5.85
C MET A 25 -16.49 8.08 -6.93
N TRP A 26 -15.51 8.38 -7.79
CA TRP A 26 -15.04 7.40 -8.79
C TRP A 26 -14.40 6.17 -8.13
N THR A 27 -13.56 6.34 -7.09
CA THR A 27 -12.99 5.20 -6.35
C THR A 27 -14.06 4.39 -5.60
N GLN A 28 -15.14 5.03 -5.13
CA GLN A 28 -16.28 4.33 -4.53
C GLN A 28 -17.00 3.41 -5.52
N MET A 29 -17.16 3.81 -6.79
CA MET A 29 -17.77 2.95 -7.81
C MET A 29 -16.95 1.67 -8.00
N VAL A 30 -15.64 1.82 -8.21
CA VAL A 30 -14.68 0.70 -8.38
C VAL A 30 -14.63 -0.18 -7.13
N GLY A 31 -14.59 0.44 -5.95
CA GLY A 31 -14.63 -0.23 -4.66
C GLY A 31 -15.91 -1.02 -4.40
N LYS A 32 -17.07 -0.49 -4.82
CA LYS A 32 -18.37 -1.19 -4.74
C LYS A 32 -18.45 -2.38 -5.69
N VAL A 33 -17.86 -2.31 -6.89
CA VAL A 33 -17.70 -3.48 -7.77
C VAL A 33 -16.87 -4.56 -7.08
N ARG A 34 -15.73 -4.18 -6.48
CA ARG A 34 -14.88 -5.10 -5.73
C ARG A 34 -15.61 -5.73 -4.54
N LEU A 35 -16.32 -4.93 -3.73
CA LEU A 35 -17.14 -5.37 -2.59
C LEU A 35 -18.24 -6.36 -3.00
N ALA A 36 -18.87 -6.15 -4.16
CA ALA A 36 -19.98 -6.99 -4.63
C ALA A 36 -19.54 -8.36 -5.17
N LEU A 37 -18.31 -8.47 -5.70
CA LEU A 37 -17.84 -9.65 -6.44
C LEU A 37 -16.69 -10.40 -5.77
N THR A 38 -15.95 -9.78 -4.85
CA THR A 38 -14.82 -10.42 -4.16
C THR A 38 -15.30 -11.19 -2.93
N PRO A 39 -14.76 -12.39 -2.63
CA PRO A 39 -15.03 -13.08 -1.38
C PRO A 39 -14.78 -12.20 -0.16
N ARG A 40 -15.66 -12.29 0.85
CA ARG A 40 -15.48 -11.58 2.12
C ARG A 40 -14.27 -12.12 2.85
N VAL A 41 -13.25 -11.27 3.00
CA VAL A 41 -12.10 -11.50 3.89
C VAL A 41 -12.37 -10.75 5.19
N ASN A 42 -11.93 -11.33 6.32
CA ASN A 42 -12.00 -10.70 7.63
C ASN A 42 -11.48 -9.26 7.61
N HIS A 43 -11.98 -8.42 8.52
CA HIS A 43 -11.67 -6.99 8.59
C HIS A 43 -11.90 -6.24 7.26
N TRP A 44 -12.78 -6.77 6.40
CA TRP A 44 -13.10 -6.27 5.04
C TRP A 44 -11.91 -6.13 4.08
N TRP A 45 -10.77 -6.79 4.34
CA TRP A 45 -9.55 -6.64 3.54
C TRP A 45 -9.71 -6.97 2.05
N GLY A 46 -10.72 -7.77 1.68
CA GLY A 46 -11.03 -8.11 0.29
C GLY A 46 -11.66 -6.96 -0.52
N VAL A 47 -12.00 -5.82 0.10
CA VAL A 47 -12.67 -4.70 -0.59
C VAL A 47 -11.76 -3.50 -0.83
N ALA A 48 -10.58 -3.46 -0.21
CA ALA A 48 -9.61 -2.38 -0.38
C ALA A 48 -9.00 -2.36 -1.79
N LEU A 49 -8.54 -1.19 -2.23
CA LEU A 49 -7.68 -1.03 -3.40
C LEU A 49 -6.21 -1.09 -2.97
N TYR A 50 -5.31 -1.41 -3.91
CA TYR A 50 -3.86 -1.50 -3.70
C TYR A 50 -3.13 -0.57 -4.66
N LEU A 51 -1.93 -0.11 -4.29
CA LEU A 51 -1.12 0.69 -5.20
C LEU A 51 -0.50 -0.16 -6.30
N THR A 52 -0.42 0.42 -7.49
CA THR A 52 0.46 -0.02 -8.58
C THR A 52 1.60 0.99 -8.75
N ALA A 53 2.53 0.70 -9.65
CA ALA A 53 3.57 1.64 -10.07
C ALA A 53 3.04 2.87 -10.83
N ARG A 54 1.72 2.97 -11.07
CA ARG A 54 1.07 4.02 -11.89
C ARG A 54 -0.23 4.59 -11.30
N GLY A 55 -0.80 3.93 -10.29
CA GLY A 55 -2.04 4.37 -9.65
C GLY A 55 -2.57 3.40 -8.60
N LEU A 56 -3.85 3.03 -8.70
CA LEU A 56 -4.56 2.13 -7.77
C LEU A 56 -5.24 1.01 -8.55
N THR A 57 -5.20 -0.23 -8.07
CA THR A 57 -5.88 -1.39 -8.65
C THR A 57 -6.79 -2.08 -7.65
N THR A 58 -7.84 -2.71 -8.14
CA THR A 58 -8.59 -3.71 -7.37
C THR A 58 -7.77 -4.96 -7.06
N SER A 59 -6.72 -5.26 -7.83
CA SER A 59 -6.21 -6.62 -8.07
C SER A 59 -7.26 -7.50 -8.77
N PRO A 60 -6.94 -8.75 -9.17
CA PRO A 60 -7.92 -9.65 -9.78
C PRO A 60 -9.16 -9.86 -8.90
N ILE A 61 -10.33 -9.64 -9.50
CA ILE A 61 -11.67 -9.94 -8.98
C ILE A 61 -12.14 -11.21 -9.70
N PRO A 62 -12.46 -12.30 -8.97
CA PRO A 62 -13.02 -13.51 -9.58
C PRO A 62 -14.36 -13.22 -10.27
N TYR A 63 -14.54 -13.70 -11.51
CA TYR A 63 -15.78 -13.52 -12.24
C TYR A 63 -16.02 -14.65 -13.25
N GLY A 64 -17.11 -15.40 -13.07
CA GLY A 64 -17.39 -16.60 -13.87
C GLY A 64 -16.29 -17.66 -13.70
N ALA A 65 -15.73 -18.11 -14.82
CA ALA A 65 -14.59 -19.04 -14.85
C ALA A 65 -13.22 -18.33 -14.91
N GLY A 66 -13.19 -16.99 -14.78
CA GLY A 66 -12.00 -16.17 -14.94
C GLY A 66 -11.90 -15.06 -13.90
N ALA A 67 -11.23 -13.98 -14.27
CA ALA A 67 -11.09 -12.79 -13.46
C ALA A 67 -10.94 -11.53 -14.32
N PHE A 68 -11.25 -10.39 -13.72
CA PHE A 68 -10.92 -9.08 -14.26
C PHE A 68 -10.31 -8.21 -13.18
N GLU A 69 -9.60 -7.15 -13.56
CA GLU A 69 -9.19 -6.09 -12.63
C GLU A 69 -9.59 -4.71 -13.16
N ILE A 70 -9.76 -3.77 -12.23
CA ILE A 70 -10.00 -2.38 -12.52
C ILE A 70 -8.85 -1.57 -11.92
N ALA A 71 -8.17 -0.78 -12.75
CA ALA A 71 -7.02 0.02 -12.34
C ALA A 71 -7.17 1.49 -12.75
N PHE A 72 -7.04 2.40 -11.80
CA PHE A 72 -6.73 3.81 -12.05
C PHE A 72 -5.25 3.92 -12.43
N ASP A 73 -4.98 4.62 -13.53
CA ASP A 73 -3.68 5.05 -13.98
C ASP A 73 -3.61 6.59 -13.90
N PHE A 74 -2.93 7.09 -12.87
CA PHE A 74 -2.75 8.53 -12.64
C PHE A 74 -1.50 9.08 -13.35
N VAL A 75 -0.86 8.31 -14.24
CA VAL A 75 0.16 8.78 -15.16
C VAL A 75 -0.51 9.15 -16.48
N ASP A 76 -1.20 8.18 -17.11
CA ASP A 76 -1.88 8.36 -18.40
C ASP A 76 -3.31 8.93 -18.28
N GLN A 77 -3.79 9.17 -17.05
CA GLN A 77 -5.13 9.68 -16.74
C GLN A 77 -6.27 8.78 -17.27
N THR A 78 -6.21 7.49 -16.95
CA THR A 78 -7.26 6.53 -17.37
C THR A 78 -7.72 5.61 -16.25
N LEU A 79 -8.96 5.12 -16.36
CA LEU A 79 -9.45 3.94 -15.67
C LEU A 79 -9.48 2.78 -16.67
N ILE A 80 -8.76 1.72 -16.38
CA ILE A 80 -8.63 0.53 -17.22
C ILE A 80 -9.41 -0.62 -16.58
N ILE A 81 -10.17 -1.35 -17.37
CA ILE A 81 -10.82 -2.62 -16.99
C ILE A 81 -10.25 -3.71 -17.90
N ASP A 82 -9.52 -4.65 -17.32
CA ASP A 82 -8.83 -5.74 -18.03
C ASP A 82 -9.39 -7.10 -17.61
N LEU A 83 -9.76 -7.94 -18.59
CA LEU A 83 -10.16 -9.33 -18.38
C LEU A 83 -8.99 -10.26 -18.69
N ASN A 84 -8.95 -11.42 -18.02
CA ASN A 84 -7.94 -12.46 -18.27
C ASN A 84 -8.02 -13.09 -19.68
N ASP A 85 -9.02 -12.75 -20.49
CA ASP A 85 -9.19 -13.17 -21.89
C ASP A 85 -8.63 -12.14 -22.90
N GLY A 86 -8.06 -11.03 -22.42
CA GLY A 86 -7.49 -9.96 -23.25
C GLY A 86 -8.49 -8.89 -23.68
N ARG A 87 -9.78 -9.00 -23.31
CA ARG A 87 -10.73 -7.89 -23.50
C ARG A 87 -10.43 -6.75 -22.53
N ARG A 88 -10.47 -5.52 -23.06
CA ARG A 88 -10.19 -4.28 -22.34
C ARG A 88 -11.28 -3.24 -22.56
N ARG A 89 -11.52 -2.41 -21.54
CA ARG A 89 -12.09 -1.06 -21.69
C ARG A 89 -11.20 -0.03 -21.00
N THR A 90 -11.20 1.18 -21.54
CA THR A 90 -10.47 2.32 -21.00
C THR A 90 -11.41 3.52 -20.98
N ILE A 91 -11.46 4.20 -19.84
CA ILE A 91 -12.23 5.41 -19.59
C ILE A 91 -11.23 6.53 -19.29
N ALA A 92 -11.41 7.71 -19.86
CA ALA A 92 -10.53 8.86 -19.58
C ALA A 92 -10.90 9.52 -18.25
N LEU A 93 -9.89 9.87 -17.45
CA LEU A 93 -10.02 10.67 -16.23
C LEU A 93 -9.89 12.15 -16.62
N LEU A 94 -11.02 12.83 -16.75
CA LEU A 94 -11.10 14.22 -17.21
C LEU A 94 -12.24 14.97 -16.48
N PRO A 95 -12.24 16.32 -16.44
CA PRO A 95 -13.30 17.09 -15.80
C PRO A 95 -14.68 16.76 -16.38
N ARG A 96 -15.53 16.13 -15.57
CA ARG A 96 -16.92 15.79 -15.86
C ARG A 96 -17.65 15.41 -14.59
N SER A 97 -18.99 15.48 -14.62
CA SER A 97 -19.79 15.10 -13.46
C SER A 97 -19.63 13.63 -13.07
N VAL A 98 -19.81 13.34 -11.78
CA VAL A 98 -19.89 11.98 -11.24
C VAL A 98 -21.00 11.18 -11.93
N ALA A 99 -22.15 11.80 -12.27
CA ALA A 99 -23.22 11.17 -13.04
C ALA A 99 -22.81 10.74 -14.45
N ASP A 100 -22.14 11.60 -15.20
CA ASP A 100 -21.69 11.26 -16.55
C ASP A 100 -20.57 10.21 -16.51
N PHE A 101 -19.69 10.26 -15.48
CA PHE A 101 -18.69 9.21 -15.24
C PHE A 101 -19.33 7.87 -14.90
N TYR A 102 -20.32 7.85 -14.01
CA TYR A 102 -21.04 6.64 -13.60
C TYR A 102 -21.74 5.97 -14.78
N GLY A 103 -22.39 6.76 -15.64
CA GLY A 103 -23.03 6.27 -16.87
C GLY A 103 -22.06 5.68 -17.89
N GLU A 104 -20.82 6.19 -17.99
CA GLU A 104 -19.78 5.56 -18.81
C GLU A 104 -19.18 4.31 -18.16
N PHE A 105 -18.95 4.34 -16.84
CA PHE A 105 -18.44 3.19 -16.09
C PHE A 105 -19.39 1.98 -16.16
N LEU A 106 -20.70 2.19 -16.01
CA LEU A 106 -21.70 1.13 -16.19
C LEU A 106 -21.72 0.57 -17.62
N ARG A 107 -21.59 1.44 -18.65
CA ARG A 107 -21.50 0.99 -20.05
C ARG A 107 -20.24 0.17 -20.32
N ALA A 108 -19.09 0.57 -19.77
CA ALA A 108 -17.84 -0.19 -19.91
C ALA A 108 -17.91 -1.58 -19.25
N LEU A 109 -18.63 -1.70 -18.12
CA LEU A 109 -18.91 -2.99 -17.49
C LEU A 109 -19.88 -3.85 -18.34
N ASP A 110 -20.94 -3.26 -18.90
CA ASP A 110 -21.92 -3.96 -19.75
C ASP A 110 -21.30 -4.47 -21.06
N ASP A 111 -20.47 -3.64 -21.71
CA ASP A 111 -19.64 -3.98 -22.89
C ASP A 111 -18.74 -5.20 -22.65
N LEU A 112 -18.20 -5.32 -21.45
CA LEU A 112 -17.38 -6.45 -21.01
C LEU A 112 -18.21 -7.61 -20.40
N GLN A 113 -19.54 -7.46 -20.40
CA GLN A 113 -20.53 -8.42 -19.88
C GLN A 113 -20.38 -8.70 -18.36
N ILE A 114 -19.81 -7.74 -17.63
CA ILE A 114 -19.65 -7.77 -16.18
C ILE A 114 -20.97 -7.31 -15.52
N ARG A 115 -21.79 -8.29 -15.13
CA ARG A 115 -23.03 -8.10 -14.38
C ARG A 115 -22.71 -7.97 -12.89
N VAL A 116 -22.90 -6.77 -12.36
CA VAL A 116 -22.73 -6.46 -10.94
C VAL A 116 -23.95 -5.72 -10.40
N ARG A 117 -24.37 -6.04 -9.17
CA ARG A 117 -25.39 -5.28 -8.44
C ARG A 117 -24.69 -4.46 -7.36
N MET A 118 -24.65 -3.15 -7.53
CA MET A 118 -24.13 -2.21 -6.54
C MET A 118 -25.13 -1.09 -6.28
N SER A 119 -25.14 -0.56 -5.06
CA SER A 119 -25.93 0.63 -4.73
C SER A 119 -25.24 1.88 -5.29
N PRO A 120 -25.96 2.78 -5.98
CA PRO A 120 -25.41 4.04 -6.46
C PRO A 120 -25.23 5.09 -5.35
N MET A 121 -25.63 4.79 -4.10
CA MET A 121 -25.41 5.69 -2.98
C MET A 121 -23.96 5.55 -2.47
N PRO A 122 -23.17 6.65 -2.38
CA PRO A 122 -21.88 6.67 -1.67
C PRO A 122 -21.99 6.15 -0.23
N ALA A 123 -20.91 5.58 0.30
CA ALA A 123 -20.79 5.20 1.72
C ALA A 123 -19.74 6.09 2.39
N GLU A 124 -19.85 6.33 3.70
CA GLU A 124 -18.85 7.09 4.49
C GLU A 124 -18.63 8.56 4.03
N VAL A 125 -19.53 9.10 3.21
CA VAL A 125 -19.52 10.50 2.73
C VAL A 125 -20.60 11.30 3.45
N PRO A 126 -20.31 12.49 4.02
CA PRO A 126 -21.33 13.38 4.57
C PRO A 126 -22.29 13.89 3.48
N ALA A 127 -23.60 13.87 3.76
CA ALA A 127 -24.66 14.30 2.83
C ALA A 127 -24.50 13.71 1.39
N PRO A 128 -24.50 12.38 1.24
CA PRO A 128 -24.15 11.73 -0.03
C PRO A 128 -25.20 11.96 -1.11
N ILE A 129 -24.76 12.32 -2.32
CA ILE A 129 -25.58 12.39 -3.53
C ILE A 129 -25.44 11.06 -4.28
N ARG A 130 -26.53 10.54 -4.84
CA ARG A 130 -26.50 9.30 -5.65
C ARG A 130 -25.64 9.51 -6.89
N PHE A 131 -24.80 8.54 -7.25
CA PHE A 131 -23.86 8.68 -8.37
C PHE A 131 -24.54 9.08 -9.68
N ASP A 132 -25.72 8.52 -9.99
CA ASP A 132 -26.51 8.81 -11.19
C ASP A 132 -27.17 10.20 -11.21
N GLU A 133 -27.17 10.92 -10.08
CA GLU A 133 -27.76 12.25 -9.90
C GLU A 133 -26.69 13.32 -9.62
N ASP A 134 -25.47 12.93 -9.25
CA ASP A 134 -24.40 13.83 -8.82
C ASP A 134 -23.80 14.61 -9.99
N ARG A 135 -24.35 15.81 -10.18
CA ARG A 135 -23.84 16.87 -11.05
C ARG A 135 -23.07 17.96 -10.32
N LEU A 136 -22.90 17.84 -9.00
CA LEU A 136 -22.18 18.81 -8.18
C LEU A 136 -20.66 18.56 -8.26
N HIS A 137 -20.25 17.31 -8.05
CA HIS A 137 -18.85 16.92 -8.17
C HIS A 137 -18.50 16.70 -9.65
N ALA A 138 -17.74 17.63 -10.23
CA ALA A 138 -17.38 17.61 -11.65
C ALA A 138 -15.93 18.01 -11.97
N SER A 139 -15.11 18.27 -10.95
CA SER A 139 -13.75 18.79 -11.09
C SER A 139 -12.72 17.67 -11.10
N TYR A 140 -11.78 17.69 -12.06
CA TYR A 140 -10.65 16.77 -12.06
C TYR A 140 -9.38 17.43 -12.60
N ASP A 141 -8.46 17.77 -11.71
CA ASP A 141 -7.10 18.20 -12.06
C ASP A 141 -6.17 16.98 -12.11
N ALA A 142 -5.75 16.61 -13.31
CA ALA A 142 -4.83 15.50 -13.58
C ALA A 142 -3.48 15.65 -12.86
N GLU A 143 -2.96 16.88 -12.73
CA GLU A 143 -1.69 17.12 -12.03
C GLU A 143 -1.88 16.98 -10.51
N ALA A 144 -2.97 17.51 -9.96
CA ALA A 144 -3.29 17.34 -8.54
C ALA A 144 -3.50 15.86 -8.18
N ALA A 145 -4.22 15.09 -9.00
CA ALA A 145 -4.40 13.65 -8.83
C ALA A 145 -3.07 12.89 -8.90
N HIS A 146 -2.19 13.22 -9.84
CA HIS A 146 -0.85 12.65 -9.95
C HIS A 146 0.02 12.98 -8.72
N ARG A 147 0.01 14.24 -8.25
CA ARG A 147 0.74 14.68 -7.04
C ARG A 147 0.27 13.92 -5.79
N TRP A 148 -1.05 13.76 -5.62
CA TRP A 148 -1.63 12.93 -4.55
C TRP A 148 -1.16 11.48 -4.64
N TRP A 149 -1.26 10.84 -5.81
CA TRP A 149 -0.80 9.47 -5.99
C TRP A 149 0.70 9.31 -5.70
N ARG A 150 1.55 10.27 -6.06
CA ARG A 150 2.98 10.23 -5.68
C ARG A 150 3.18 10.27 -4.16
N ALA A 151 2.40 11.06 -3.42
CA ALA A 151 2.44 11.06 -1.96
C ALA A 151 1.92 9.74 -1.35
N LEU A 152 0.88 9.14 -1.96
CA LEU A 152 0.42 7.79 -1.61
C LEU A 152 1.52 6.74 -1.82
N LEU A 153 2.19 6.74 -2.98
CA LEU A 153 3.26 5.79 -3.31
C LEU A 153 4.44 5.88 -2.33
N GLN A 154 4.84 7.10 -1.99
CA GLN A 154 5.94 7.37 -1.06
C GLN A 154 5.58 6.96 0.37
N THR A 155 4.32 7.17 0.77
CA THR A 155 3.77 6.65 2.03
C THR A 155 3.70 5.13 2.04
N ALA A 156 3.27 4.52 0.95
CA ALA A 156 3.19 3.06 0.82
C ALA A 156 4.58 2.42 0.96
N MET A 157 5.65 3.01 0.39
CA MET A 157 7.02 2.52 0.59
C MET A 157 7.43 2.52 2.08
N VAL A 158 7.10 3.59 2.82
CA VAL A 158 7.31 3.66 4.28
C VAL A 158 6.49 2.58 5.00
N PHE A 159 5.21 2.42 4.65
CA PHE A 159 4.33 1.42 5.27
C PHE A 159 4.76 -0.02 4.95
N HIS A 160 5.32 -0.27 3.77
CA HIS A 160 5.92 -1.55 3.39
C HIS A 160 7.15 -1.87 4.26
N GLU A 161 8.05 -0.92 4.49
CA GLU A 161 9.17 -1.13 5.42
C GLU A 161 8.69 -1.31 6.86
N PHE A 162 7.71 -0.52 7.31
CA PHE A 162 7.12 -0.64 8.65
C PHE A 162 6.52 -2.02 8.88
N ARG A 163 5.70 -2.54 7.95
CA ARG A 163 5.06 -3.86 8.11
C ARG A 163 6.04 -5.03 7.95
N ALA A 164 7.07 -4.91 7.11
CA ALA A 164 7.98 -6.02 6.79
C ALA A 164 8.74 -6.60 7.98
N ARG A 165 8.86 -5.84 9.08
CA ARG A 165 9.55 -6.25 10.31
C ARG A 165 8.62 -6.89 11.35
N PHE A 166 7.31 -6.88 11.13
CA PHE A 166 6.31 -7.38 12.07
C PHE A 166 5.96 -8.85 11.79
N ILE A 167 6.16 -9.71 12.79
CA ILE A 167 5.84 -11.14 12.70
C ILE A 167 4.49 -11.38 13.39
N GLY A 168 3.41 -11.14 12.64
CA GLY A 168 2.04 -11.28 13.12
C GLY A 168 1.02 -10.90 12.03
N LYS A 169 -0.27 -10.85 12.40
CA LYS A 169 -1.34 -10.46 11.46
C LYS A 169 -1.24 -8.96 11.16
N CYS A 170 -0.84 -8.62 9.95
CA CYS A 170 -0.76 -7.24 9.47
C CYS A 170 -1.31 -7.14 8.05
N SER A 171 -2.16 -6.15 7.81
CA SER A 171 -2.74 -5.90 6.49
C SER A 171 -1.64 -5.65 5.45
N PRO A 172 -1.89 -5.90 4.15
CA PRO A 172 -1.25 -5.14 3.09
C PRO A 172 -1.39 -3.62 3.31
N VAL A 173 -0.69 -2.82 2.52
CA VAL A 173 -0.98 -1.38 2.43
C VAL A 173 -2.29 -1.25 1.65
N HIS A 174 -3.33 -0.76 2.32
CA HIS A 174 -4.69 -0.66 1.78
C HIS A 174 -5.05 0.79 1.50
N PHE A 175 -5.65 1.04 0.34
CA PHE A 175 -6.40 2.26 0.09
C PHE A 175 -7.89 1.98 0.28
N TRP A 176 -8.49 2.62 1.28
CA TRP A 176 -9.91 2.48 1.60
C TRP A 176 -10.69 3.55 0.84
N TRP A 177 -11.43 3.12 -0.18
CA TRP A 177 -12.30 4.00 -0.97
C TRP A 177 -13.50 4.54 -0.17
N GLY A 178 -13.80 3.96 1.00
CA GLY A 178 -14.77 4.47 1.98
C GLY A 178 -14.36 5.85 2.51
N GLY A 179 -13.32 5.91 3.33
CA GLY A 179 -12.73 7.15 3.86
C GLY A 179 -11.76 7.91 2.94
N PHE A 180 -11.46 7.39 1.74
CA PHE A 180 -10.46 7.91 0.79
C PHE A 180 -9.03 7.99 1.36
N ASP A 181 -8.66 7.04 2.21
CA ASP A 181 -7.41 7.06 2.96
C ASP A 181 -6.51 5.86 2.68
N LEU A 182 -5.22 6.02 2.96
CA LEU A 182 -4.23 4.95 2.89
C LEU A 182 -3.88 4.46 4.29
N ALA A 183 -3.97 3.16 4.55
CA ALA A 183 -3.75 2.58 5.87
C ALA A 183 -2.84 1.34 5.86
N VAL A 184 -2.15 1.12 6.97
CA VAL A 184 -1.54 -0.16 7.34
C VAL A 184 -1.87 -0.49 8.80
N SER A 185 -2.37 -1.69 9.04
CA SER A 185 -2.90 -2.09 10.35
C SER A 185 -2.22 -3.35 10.85
N ARG A 186 -1.81 -3.37 12.13
CA ARG A 186 -1.25 -4.53 12.83
C ARG A 186 -2.23 -4.97 13.91
N PHE A 187 -2.40 -6.28 14.06
CA PHE A 187 -3.35 -6.87 15.01
C PHE A 187 -2.58 -7.65 16.09
N SER A 188 -3.02 -7.53 17.35
CA SER A 188 -2.40 -8.28 18.46
C SER A 188 -2.74 -9.77 18.45
N GLY A 189 -3.77 -10.16 17.67
CA GLY A 189 -4.36 -11.49 17.66
C GLY A 189 -5.47 -11.70 18.70
N ARG A 190 -5.62 -10.79 19.68
CA ARG A 190 -6.74 -10.84 20.64
C ARG A 190 -8.01 -10.25 20.02
N ARG A 191 -9.17 -10.81 20.39
CA ARG A 191 -10.49 -10.24 20.10
C ARG A 191 -10.65 -8.92 20.86
N ALA A 192 -11.15 -7.89 20.20
CA ALA A 192 -11.46 -6.62 20.86
C ALA A 192 -12.75 -6.76 21.70
N PRO A 193 -12.95 -5.89 22.72
CA PRO A 193 -14.24 -5.74 23.38
C PRO A 193 -15.35 -5.45 22.36
N GLU A 194 -16.56 -5.94 22.61
CA GLU A 194 -17.71 -5.62 21.77
C GLU A 194 -17.96 -4.10 21.78
N ARG A 195 -18.35 -3.57 20.62
CA ARG A 195 -18.81 -2.18 20.45
C ARG A 195 -20.34 -2.20 20.32
N PRO A 196 -21.10 -1.88 21.39
CA PRO A 196 -22.56 -1.84 21.31
C PRO A 196 -23.03 -0.91 20.20
N ASN A 197 -24.08 -1.31 19.50
CA ASN A 197 -24.67 -0.56 18.38
C ASN A 197 -23.75 -0.32 17.16
N ALA A 198 -22.54 -0.91 17.11
CA ALA A 198 -21.71 -0.86 15.92
C ALA A 198 -22.39 -1.57 14.75
N ASP A 199 -22.41 -0.92 13.59
CA ASP A 199 -22.86 -1.50 12.33
C ASP A 199 -21.98 -2.70 11.91
N ALA A 200 -22.41 -3.43 10.89
CA ALA A 200 -21.72 -4.64 10.45
C ALA A 200 -20.30 -4.39 9.90
N ILE A 201 -20.03 -3.21 9.33
CA ILE A 201 -18.71 -2.83 8.81
C ILE A 201 -17.77 -2.58 9.99
N THR A 202 -18.15 -1.66 10.88
CA THR A 202 -17.38 -1.32 12.09
C THR A 202 -17.13 -2.54 12.98
N ARG A 203 -18.14 -3.38 13.19
CA ARG A 203 -18.05 -4.56 14.08
C ARG A 203 -17.05 -5.61 13.59
N GLU A 204 -17.01 -5.86 12.28
CA GLU A 204 -16.05 -6.80 11.68
C GLU A 204 -14.66 -6.15 11.53
N GLY A 205 -14.59 -4.88 11.10
CA GLY A 205 -13.35 -4.12 10.98
C GLY A 205 -12.56 -4.01 12.29
N TYR A 206 -13.26 -3.80 13.40
CA TYR A 206 -12.69 -3.72 14.76
C TYR A 206 -12.97 -4.97 15.61
N SER A 207 -13.15 -6.14 14.98
CA SER A 207 -13.41 -7.41 15.69
C SER A 207 -12.23 -7.90 16.55
N HIS A 208 -11.03 -7.40 16.28
CA HIS A 208 -9.78 -7.74 16.95
C HIS A 208 -9.03 -6.47 17.34
N GLU A 209 -8.24 -6.55 18.41
CA GLU A 209 -7.41 -5.41 18.81
C GLU A 209 -6.44 -5.04 17.68
N VAL A 210 -6.45 -3.78 17.29
CA VAL A 210 -5.71 -3.25 16.15
C VAL A 210 -5.00 -1.96 16.52
N ILE A 211 -3.79 -1.79 16.00
CA ILE A 211 -3.17 -0.48 15.84
C ILE A 211 -3.10 -0.21 14.33
N SER A 212 -3.62 0.94 13.92
CA SER A 212 -3.62 1.38 12.53
C SER A 212 -2.89 2.70 12.39
N ALA A 213 -2.25 2.91 11.25
CA ALA A 213 -1.66 4.17 10.88
C ALA A 213 -1.86 4.41 9.39
N GLY A 214 -2.07 5.66 9.02
CA GLY A 214 -2.47 6.01 7.67
C GLY A 214 -2.18 7.44 7.26
N LEU A 215 -2.71 7.82 6.10
CA LEU A 215 -2.62 9.15 5.49
C LEU A 215 -4.00 9.55 4.97
N TRP A 216 -4.52 10.66 5.49
CA TRP A 216 -5.73 11.33 4.99
C TRP A 216 -5.41 12.34 3.87
N PRO A 217 -6.34 12.55 2.92
CA PRO A 217 -6.16 13.43 1.76
C PRO A 217 -6.09 14.91 2.09
N GLY A 218 -6.55 15.35 3.27
CA GLY A 218 -6.65 16.77 3.60
C GLY A 218 -7.93 17.41 3.07
N THR A 219 -9.08 16.76 3.27
CA THR A 219 -10.40 17.26 2.90
C THR A 219 -11.39 17.10 4.05
N GLY A 220 -12.46 17.91 4.06
CA GLY A 220 -13.48 17.87 5.09
C GLY A 220 -12.97 18.38 6.46
N ALA A 221 -13.09 17.55 7.50
CA ALA A 221 -12.80 17.93 8.89
C ALA A 221 -11.33 18.31 9.15
N MET A 222 -10.40 17.91 8.28
CA MET A 222 -9.01 18.34 8.29
C MET A 222 -8.60 18.77 6.89
N SER A 223 -8.47 20.08 6.65
CA SER A 223 -8.17 20.69 5.34
C SER A 223 -6.73 20.53 4.85
N GLU A 224 -5.87 19.90 5.64
CA GLU A 224 -4.47 19.62 5.30
C GLU A 224 -4.24 18.12 5.36
N ALA A 225 -3.55 17.55 4.37
CA ALA A 225 -3.22 16.13 4.36
C ALA A 225 -2.41 15.77 5.60
N ALA A 226 -2.77 14.69 6.29
CA ALA A 226 -2.25 14.36 7.60
C ALA A 226 -2.01 12.86 7.75
N PHE A 227 -0.89 12.51 8.36
CA PHE A 227 -0.67 11.15 8.82
C PHE A 227 -1.37 10.97 10.16
N TYR A 228 -2.05 9.84 10.31
CA TYR A 228 -2.79 9.49 11.51
C TYR A 228 -2.28 8.16 12.11
N ALA A 229 -2.49 7.95 13.40
CA ALA A 229 -2.26 6.68 14.07
C ALA A 229 -3.19 6.50 15.29
N TYR A 230 -3.91 5.39 15.33
CA TYR A 230 -4.87 5.06 16.40
C TYR A 230 -4.71 3.61 16.87
N ALA A 231 -5.21 3.33 18.07
CA ALA A 231 -5.38 1.97 18.58
C ALA A 231 -6.84 1.72 18.98
N ALA A 232 -7.35 0.53 18.66
CA ALA A 232 -8.73 0.13 18.89
C ALA A 232 -8.78 -1.29 19.49
N PRO A 233 -9.13 -1.45 20.78
CA PRO A 233 -9.33 -0.39 21.79
C PRO A 233 -8.01 0.35 22.08
N GLU A 234 -8.13 1.55 22.65
CA GLU A 234 -6.96 2.33 23.07
C GLU A 234 -6.31 1.68 24.31
N PRO A 235 -4.99 1.41 24.31
CA PRO A 235 -4.32 0.88 25.49
C PRO A 235 -4.18 1.96 26.58
N PRO A 236 -4.05 1.56 27.86
CA PRO A 236 -3.78 2.50 28.95
C PRO A 236 -2.56 3.38 28.66
N GLY A 237 -2.70 4.69 28.86
CA GLY A 237 -1.65 5.69 28.59
C GLY A 237 -1.51 6.11 27.12
N PHE A 238 -2.31 5.58 26.18
CA PHE A 238 -2.23 5.94 24.75
C PHE A 238 -2.34 7.46 24.52
N LYS A 239 -3.41 8.08 25.01
CA LYS A 239 -3.70 9.52 24.79
C LYS A 239 -2.65 10.49 25.35
N THR A 240 -1.83 10.03 26.31
CA THR A 240 -0.80 10.84 26.99
C THR A 240 0.63 10.45 26.61
N ALA A 241 0.81 9.50 25.68
CA ALA A 241 2.11 9.06 25.21
C ALA A 241 2.87 10.19 24.49
N ARG A 242 4.18 10.29 24.74
CA ARG A 242 5.05 11.28 24.09
C ARG A 242 5.51 10.77 22.73
N VAL A 243 4.70 11.00 21.71
CA VAL A 243 5.03 10.67 20.33
C VAL A 243 6.03 11.66 19.73
N GLY A 244 6.97 11.14 18.94
CA GLY A 244 7.73 11.94 17.96
C GLY A 244 7.20 11.69 16.55
N PRO A 245 7.61 12.45 15.53
CA PRO A 245 8.54 13.59 15.59
C PRO A 245 7.85 14.88 16.09
N THR A 246 8.63 15.93 16.27
CA THR A 246 8.15 17.27 16.64
C THR A 246 7.02 17.73 15.71
N GLY A 247 5.87 18.09 16.30
CA GLY A 247 4.66 18.47 15.56
C GLY A 247 3.60 17.37 15.46
N ALA A 248 3.89 16.14 15.91
CA ALA A 248 2.86 15.14 16.18
C ALA A 248 2.12 15.49 17.49
N PHE A 249 0.80 15.31 17.51
CA PHE A 249 -0.06 15.58 18.68
C PHE A 249 -1.24 14.60 18.73
N TYR A 250 -1.83 14.40 19.90
CA TYR A 250 -3.08 13.63 20.05
C TYR A 250 -4.29 14.56 19.83
N SER A 251 -5.24 14.18 18.99
CA SER A 251 -6.52 14.88 18.83
C SER A 251 -7.63 14.17 19.62
N PRO A 252 -8.25 14.84 20.62
CA PRO A 252 -9.43 14.32 21.31
C PRO A 252 -10.64 14.11 20.40
N ASP A 253 -10.79 14.92 19.35
CA ASP A 253 -11.95 14.91 18.46
C ASP A 253 -11.99 13.65 17.59
N PHE A 254 -10.83 13.24 17.07
CA PHE A 254 -10.69 12.00 16.29
C PHE A 254 -10.36 10.77 17.14
N ASN A 255 -9.80 10.98 18.35
CA ASN A 255 -9.17 9.96 19.20
C ASN A 255 -7.93 9.28 18.57
N GLU A 256 -7.12 10.08 17.88
CA GLU A 256 -5.96 9.61 17.13
C GLU A 256 -4.75 10.54 17.32
N PHE A 257 -3.55 10.02 17.11
CA PHE A 257 -2.35 10.84 16.93
C PHE A 257 -2.26 11.34 15.49
N LEU A 258 -2.07 12.64 15.31
CA LEU A 258 -1.99 13.30 14.01
C LEU A 258 -0.65 14.00 13.83
N ILE A 259 -0.15 14.01 12.59
CA ILE A 259 0.85 14.98 12.13
C ILE A 259 0.49 15.48 10.72
N ARG A 260 0.45 16.81 10.58
CA ARG A 260 0.22 17.50 9.31
C ARG A 260 1.39 17.26 8.36
N SER A 261 1.12 16.85 7.12
CA SER A 261 2.15 16.53 6.10
C SER A 261 3.18 17.64 5.91
N GLN A 262 2.75 18.91 5.88
CA GLN A 262 3.61 20.08 5.69
C GLN A 262 4.66 20.28 6.81
N HIS A 263 4.41 19.81 8.04
CA HIS A 263 5.37 19.95 9.14
C HIS A 263 6.60 19.02 9.00
N ARG A 264 6.54 18.04 8.08
CA ARG A 264 7.65 17.11 7.80
C ARG A 264 8.88 17.81 7.18
N ASN A 265 8.71 18.96 6.55
CA ASN A 265 9.79 19.76 5.94
C ASN A 265 10.87 20.25 6.92
N HIS A 266 10.55 20.37 8.22
CA HIS A 266 11.57 20.73 9.23
C HIS A 266 12.49 19.57 9.62
N TYR A 267 12.02 18.33 9.52
CA TYR A 267 12.80 17.15 9.91
C TYR A 267 13.92 16.85 8.89
N TYR A 268 13.63 16.89 7.59
CA TYR A 268 14.65 16.70 6.55
C TYR A 268 15.73 17.79 6.54
N ARG A 269 15.37 19.04 6.86
CA ARG A 269 16.32 20.16 6.91
C ARG A 269 17.31 20.05 8.08
N SER A 270 16.89 19.53 9.24
CA SER A 270 17.81 19.39 10.38
C SER A 270 18.85 18.29 10.14
N VAL A 271 18.46 17.14 9.57
CA VAL A 271 19.39 16.06 9.23
C VAL A 271 20.37 16.50 8.14
N ALA A 272 19.88 17.09 7.04
CA ALA A 272 20.70 17.55 5.92
C ALA A 272 21.60 18.77 6.22
N SER A 273 21.44 19.40 7.39
CA SER A 273 22.33 20.46 7.90
C SER A 273 23.25 19.98 9.03
N ALA A 274 22.87 18.94 9.77
CA ALA A 274 23.76 18.22 10.69
C ALA A 274 24.88 17.48 9.93
N GLU A 275 24.54 16.77 8.85
CA GLU A 275 25.53 16.04 8.02
C GLU A 275 26.53 16.99 7.32
N ARG A 276 26.14 18.24 7.04
CA ARG A 276 27.01 19.27 6.45
C ARG A 276 27.94 19.96 7.46
N ARG A 277 27.85 19.68 8.76
CA ARG A 277 28.65 20.32 9.82
C ARG A 277 29.82 19.47 10.35
N SER A 278 30.17 18.38 9.67
CA SER A 278 31.38 17.59 9.97
C SER A 278 32.51 17.86 8.97
N PRO A 279 33.43 18.81 9.22
CA PRO A 279 34.65 18.94 8.44
C PRO A 279 35.62 17.81 8.80
N VAL A 280 35.81 16.85 7.89
CA VAL A 280 36.94 15.92 7.98
C VAL A 280 38.20 16.67 7.57
N SER A 281 39.10 16.91 8.52
CA SER A 281 40.40 17.55 8.24
C SER A 281 41.24 16.69 7.28
N PRO A 282 41.73 17.25 6.16
CA PRO A 282 42.59 16.53 5.23
C PRO A 282 44.05 16.59 5.69
N ASN A 283 44.56 15.52 6.29
CA ASN A 283 45.98 15.45 6.61
C ASN A 283 46.78 15.08 5.34
N ARG A 284 47.67 15.97 4.88
CA ARG A 284 48.55 15.75 3.72
C ARG A 284 49.83 15.03 4.14
N THR A 285 50.30 14.07 3.34
CA THR A 285 51.73 13.88 2.99
C THR A 285 51.87 12.97 1.75
N ASN A 286 53.05 12.95 1.13
CA ASN A 286 53.24 12.73 -0.33
C ASN A 286 53.44 11.26 -0.80
N PRO A 287 53.27 10.98 -2.11
CA PRO A 287 53.68 9.74 -2.80
C PRO A 287 55.06 9.89 -3.52
N PRO A 288 55.56 8.90 -4.31
CA PRO A 288 55.51 7.43 -4.20
C PRO A 288 56.91 6.75 -4.32
N GLY A 289 56.97 5.41 -4.20
CA GLY A 289 58.13 4.58 -4.58
C GLY A 289 57.68 3.19 -5.10
N PRO A 290 58.40 2.54 -6.05
CA PRO A 290 57.86 1.42 -6.84
C PRO A 290 58.15 0.01 -6.27
N GLY A 291 57.25 -0.95 -6.49
CA GLY A 291 57.48 -2.35 -6.10
C GLY A 291 56.38 -3.37 -6.46
N ALA A 292 56.54 -4.05 -7.60
CA ALA A 292 56.20 -5.46 -7.88
C ALA A 292 54.80 -6.08 -7.55
N HIS A 293 54.05 -6.34 -8.64
CA HIS A 293 53.38 -7.61 -9.02
C HIS A 293 52.20 -8.24 -8.23
N ARG A 294 51.35 -8.93 -9.03
CA ARG A 294 50.16 -9.75 -8.71
C ARG A 294 48.96 -8.92 -8.22
N GLY A 295 47.83 -8.79 -8.92
CA GLY A 295 47.35 -9.43 -10.14
C GLY A 295 46.18 -10.37 -9.84
N PHE A 296 44.98 -10.01 -10.30
CA PHE A 296 43.96 -10.88 -10.92
C PHE A 296 42.79 -9.99 -11.38
N ASN A 297 42.28 -10.25 -12.58
CA ASN A 297 41.24 -9.45 -13.23
C ASN A 297 39.89 -10.18 -13.23
N GLN A 298 38.84 -9.46 -13.58
CA GLN A 298 37.44 -9.91 -13.63
C GLN A 298 37.21 -11.12 -14.56
N THR A 299 36.22 -11.97 -14.23
CA THR A 299 35.41 -12.68 -15.24
C THR A 299 33.97 -12.84 -14.75
N GLU A 300 33.03 -12.69 -15.68
CA GLU A 300 31.59 -12.89 -15.54
C GLU A 300 31.24 -14.38 -15.33
N MET A 301 29.98 -14.67 -14.93
CA MET A 301 29.40 -16.00 -15.19
C MET A 301 28.00 -15.89 -15.82
N ILE A 302 27.88 -16.57 -16.95
CA ILE A 302 26.73 -16.65 -17.86
C ILE A 302 25.99 -17.98 -17.61
N CYS A 303 24.69 -18.04 -17.91
CA CYS A 303 23.88 -19.26 -17.87
C CYS A 303 24.41 -20.37 -18.79
N PRO A 304 24.30 -21.67 -18.41
CA PRO A 304 24.47 -22.77 -19.34
C PRO A 304 23.14 -23.27 -19.93
N THR A 305 23.07 -23.33 -21.26
CA THR A 305 22.16 -24.20 -22.03
C THR A 305 22.95 -24.91 -23.14
N ARG A 306 22.68 -26.22 -23.33
CA ARG A 306 23.04 -27.14 -24.45
C ARG A 306 23.09 -28.59 -23.89
N GLY A 307 22.79 -29.67 -24.61
CA GLY A 307 22.27 -29.83 -25.99
C GLY A 307 22.94 -31.00 -26.75
N ALA A 308 22.14 -31.89 -27.39
CA ALA A 308 22.50 -33.11 -28.17
C ALA A 308 23.10 -34.29 -27.35
N GLY A 309 22.94 -35.61 -27.63
CA GLY A 309 22.20 -36.44 -28.64
C GLY A 309 22.42 -37.95 -28.30
N GLN A 310 21.97 -39.01 -29.02
CA GLN A 310 21.08 -39.14 -30.19
C GLN A 310 20.64 -40.63 -30.43
N THR A 311 19.35 -40.92 -30.70
CA THR A 311 18.79 -42.11 -31.43
C THR A 311 18.78 -43.54 -30.75
N PRO A 312 17.99 -44.55 -31.23
CA PRO A 312 16.80 -44.99 -30.47
C PRO A 312 16.64 -46.51 -30.22
N MET A 313 15.80 -46.92 -29.25
CA MET A 313 15.23 -48.29 -29.26
C MET A 313 13.85 -48.46 -28.58
N ARG A 314 13.01 -49.21 -29.30
CA ARG A 314 11.66 -49.79 -29.07
C ARG A 314 11.02 -49.82 -27.66
N LEU A 315 9.70 -49.56 -27.65
CA LEU A 315 8.71 -49.99 -26.65
C LEU A 315 8.58 -51.52 -26.56
N PRO A 316 8.08 -52.03 -25.42
CA PRO A 316 6.88 -52.87 -25.46
C PRO A 316 5.73 -52.31 -24.60
N ALA A 317 4.52 -52.87 -24.76
CA ALA A 317 3.26 -52.38 -24.20
C ALA A 317 2.61 -53.35 -23.19
N GLY A 318 1.59 -52.86 -22.46
CA GLY A 318 0.75 -53.62 -21.50
C GLY A 318 1.18 -53.42 -20.04
N LEU A 319 0.29 -53.37 -19.03
CA LEU A 319 -1.17 -53.49 -19.01
C LEU A 319 -1.80 -52.58 -17.92
N SER A 320 -2.98 -52.04 -18.24
CA SER A 320 -4.23 -52.02 -17.46
C SER A 320 -4.28 -51.67 -15.95
N ASN A 321 -5.16 -50.70 -15.64
CA ASN A 321 -6.00 -50.55 -14.45
C ASN A 321 -5.42 -50.69 -13.03
N HIS A 322 -5.58 -49.65 -12.18
CA HIS A 322 -6.75 -49.57 -11.28
C HIS A 322 -6.91 -48.17 -10.65
N LEU A 323 -8.06 -47.94 -10.01
CA LEU A 323 -8.61 -46.65 -9.57
C LEU A 323 -8.25 -46.28 -8.11
N HIS A 324 -8.57 -45.02 -7.78
CA HIS A 324 -8.85 -44.41 -6.47
C HIS A 324 -7.71 -43.84 -5.61
N GLY A 325 -8.00 -42.65 -5.06
CA GLY A 325 -7.71 -42.34 -3.66
C GLY A 325 -6.48 -41.49 -3.36
N PHE A 326 -6.46 -40.22 -3.78
CA PHE A 326 -5.57 -39.24 -3.15
C PHE A 326 -6.20 -38.74 -1.85
N ASP A 327 -5.74 -39.27 -0.72
CA ASP A 327 -5.83 -38.63 0.59
C ASP A 327 -4.46 -38.73 1.26
N LEU A 328 -3.88 -37.58 1.60
CA LEU A 328 -2.49 -37.45 2.09
C LEU A 328 -2.42 -36.44 3.23
N HIS A 329 -3.14 -36.77 4.30
CA HIS A 329 -2.84 -36.26 5.63
C HIS A 329 -1.53 -36.90 6.15
N GLU A 330 -0.77 -36.15 6.96
CA GLU A 330 0.48 -36.55 7.62
C GLU A 330 1.71 -36.91 6.76
N ARG A 331 2.72 -36.01 6.78
CA ARG A 331 4.15 -36.31 7.08
C ARG A 331 5.00 -35.08 6.75
N TRP A 332 5.45 -34.32 7.76
CA TRP A 332 6.73 -33.56 7.76
C TRP A 332 7.09 -33.07 9.18
N THR A 333 7.18 -34.00 10.14
CA THR A 333 7.77 -33.74 11.45
C THR A 333 8.94 -34.70 11.71
N ARG A 334 10.15 -34.22 11.42
CA ARG A 334 11.44 -34.58 12.04
C ARG A 334 12.58 -34.04 11.18
N HIS A 335 13.35 -33.11 11.75
CA HIS A 335 14.80 -32.92 11.65
C HIS A 335 15.14 -31.44 11.73
N LEU A 336 15.54 -31.00 12.93
CA LEU A 336 16.57 -29.98 13.17
C LEU A 336 16.85 -29.97 14.68
N ARG A 337 17.94 -30.64 15.09
CA ARG A 337 18.45 -30.56 16.46
C ARG A 337 19.09 -29.18 16.64
N ILE A 338 18.79 -28.52 17.75
CA ILE A 338 19.38 -27.23 18.11
C ILE A 338 20.86 -27.46 18.51
N GLY A 339 21.77 -26.80 17.78
CA GLY A 339 23.21 -26.75 18.09
C GLY A 339 23.63 -25.32 18.45
N SER A 340 24.52 -25.18 19.42
CA SER A 340 24.83 -23.92 20.09
C SER A 340 26.07 -23.19 19.54
N GLY A 341 25.87 -22.02 18.91
CA GLY A 341 26.90 -21.01 18.59
C GLY A 341 27.84 -21.33 17.41
N PRO A 342 28.67 -20.37 16.93
CA PRO A 342 28.88 -19.00 17.43
C PRO A 342 28.32 -17.87 16.51
N VAL A 343 28.56 -16.62 16.90
CA VAL A 343 28.00 -15.38 16.32
C VAL A 343 28.55 -15.05 14.94
N PHE A 344 27.68 -14.99 13.92
CA PHE A 344 28.00 -14.39 12.63
C PHE A 344 27.90 -12.85 12.68
N ARG A 345 29.05 -12.16 12.66
CA ARG A 345 29.12 -10.72 12.40
C ARG A 345 28.83 -10.44 10.92
N TRP A 346 27.70 -9.81 10.62
CA TRP A 346 27.48 -9.22 9.30
C TRP A 346 28.28 -7.91 9.15
N GLY A 347 29.21 -7.90 8.20
CA GLY A 347 29.97 -6.71 7.84
C GLY A 347 29.07 -5.65 7.19
N ARG A 348 29.41 -4.37 7.40
CA ARG A 348 28.70 -3.25 6.76
C ARG A 348 28.92 -3.25 5.25
N ILE A 349 27.93 -3.70 4.49
CA ILE A 349 27.79 -3.33 3.08
C ILE A 349 26.97 -2.05 3.04
N SER A 350 27.65 -0.90 2.94
CA SER A 350 27.01 0.40 2.76
C SER A 350 26.49 0.53 1.33
N LEU A 351 25.22 0.16 1.11
CA LEU A 351 24.49 0.49 -0.10
C LEU A 351 23.79 1.85 0.05
N LEU A 352 23.89 2.64 -1.02
CA LEU A 352 23.67 4.07 -1.08
C LEU A 352 22.24 4.52 -0.72
N HIS A 353 22.13 5.78 -0.26
CA HIS A 353 20.95 6.65 -0.32
C HIS A 353 19.60 6.01 0.06
N ARG A 354 19.33 5.86 1.36
CA ARG A 354 17.97 5.70 1.89
C ARG A 354 17.70 6.70 3.01
N PRO A 355 16.60 7.47 2.99
CA PRO A 355 16.22 8.32 4.10
C PRO A 355 15.90 7.44 5.32
N ARG A 356 16.44 7.78 6.50
CA ARG A 356 16.34 6.94 7.71
C ARG A 356 15.05 7.20 8.51
N ASP A 357 14.08 7.87 7.90
CA ASP A 357 13.32 8.91 8.60
C ASP A 357 11.81 8.69 8.57
N PHE A 358 11.35 7.72 9.37
CA PHE A 358 9.96 7.68 9.82
C PHE A 358 9.82 7.20 11.27
N HIS A 359 10.29 8.05 12.18
CA HIS A 359 10.23 7.81 13.62
C HIS A 359 8.80 7.71 14.19
N LEU A 360 7.77 8.34 13.60
CA LEU A 360 6.40 8.30 14.13
C LEU A 360 5.85 6.88 14.32
N LEU A 361 5.76 6.10 13.24
CA LEU A 361 5.21 4.74 13.30
C LEU A 361 6.09 3.81 14.15
N VAL A 362 7.42 3.97 14.06
CA VAL A 362 8.38 3.12 14.78
C VAL A 362 8.40 3.43 16.28
N ASP A 363 8.29 4.69 16.67
CA ASP A 363 8.32 5.10 18.08
C ASP A 363 6.97 4.89 18.76
N VAL A 364 5.83 5.10 18.06
CA VAL A 364 4.50 4.69 18.55
C VAL A 364 4.45 3.18 18.79
N ALA A 365 4.93 2.36 17.85
CA ALA A 365 4.98 0.91 18.02
C ALA A 365 5.95 0.48 19.16
N ARG A 366 7.14 1.08 19.24
CA ARG A 366 8.14 0.77 20.27
C ARG A 366 7.72 1.17 21.67
N GLN A 367 7.15 2.36 21.86
CA GLN A 367 6.74 2.84 23.19
C GLN A 367 5.59 1.99 23.78
N LEU A 368 4.76 1.37 22.92
CA LEU A 368 3.63 0.53 23.33
C LEU A 368 3.99 -0.96 23.49
N GLY A 369 5.28 -1.34 23.42
CA GLY A 369 5.73 -2.72 23.63
C GLY A 369 5.37 -3.71 22.52
N LEU A 370 4.83 -3.23 21.39
CA LEU A 370 4.47 -4.04 20.23
C LEU A 370 5.70 -4.25 19.35
N ARG A 371 6.38 -5.40 19.53
CA ARG A 371 7.54 -5.82 18.73
C ARG A 371 7.24 -5.82 17.23
#